data_AF-A0A6N2YBV1-F1
#
_entry.id   AF-A0A6N2YBV1-F1
#
_cell.length_a   1.000
_cell.length_b   1.000
_cell.length_c   1.000
_cell.angle_alpha   90.00
_cell.angle_beta   90.00
_cell.angle_gamma   90.00
#
_symmetry.space_group_name_H-M   'P 1'
#
loop_
_entity.id
_entity.type
_entity.pdbx_description
1 polymer ?
#
loop_
_entity_poly.entity_id
_entity_poly.type
_entity_poly.pdbx_seq_one_letter_code
_entity_poly.pdbx_strand_id
1 'polypeptide(L)' 'MVKVIKYGQKRRILCQTCGALLEFKEDDLKTVQTGMNEYEQQIECPACGETVVVS' A
#
# COMPACT_ATOMS: atom_id res chain seq x y z
N MET A 1 3.19 -31.11 5.81
CA MET A 1 3.83 -30.75 4.51
C MET A 1 3.31 -29.37 4.13
N VAL A 2 4.16 -28.35 4.18
CA VAL A 2 3.75 -26.96 3.91
C VAL A 2 3.79 -26.74 2.39
N LYS A 3 2.72 -26.18 1.82
CA LYS A 3 2.62 -25.85 0.39
C LYS A 3 2.30 -24.36 0.24
N VAL A 4 3.07 -23.68 -0.60
CA VAL A 4 2.75 -22.32 -1.03
C VAL A 4 1.63 -22.41 -2.05
N ILE A 5 0.43 -21.92 -1.69
CA ILE A 5 -0.75 -21.92 -2.58
C ILE A 5 -0.84 -20.68 -3.47
N LYS A 6 -0.13 -19.59 -3.11
CA LYS A 6 0.01 -18.38 -3.92
C LYS A 6 1.20 -17.55 -3.42
N TYR A 7 2.08 -17.13 -4.32
CA TYR A 7 3.23 -16.29 -4.01
C TYR A 7 3.13 -14.95 -4.78
N GLY A 8 3.61 -13.86 -4.18
CA GLY A 8 4.08 -12.68 -4.93
C GLY A 8 3.09 -11.65 -5.48
N GLN A 9 1.84 -11.55 -5.01
CA GLN A 9 0.91 -10.51 -5.53
C GLN A 9 0.50 -9.43 -4.54
N LYS A 10 0.63 -9.68 -3.23
CA LYS A 10 0.05 -8.81 -2.21
C LYS A 10 1.16 -8.25 -1.33
N ARG A 11 1.28 -6.93 -1.33
CA ARG A 11 2.16 -6.18 -0.43
C ARG A 11 1.37 -5.84 0.84
N ARG A 12 2.09 -5.62 1.93
CA ARG A 12 1.50 -5.25 3.22
C ARG A 12 2.20 -4.04 3.80
N ILE A 13 1.44 -3.13 4.39
CA ILE A 13 1.96 -1.93 5.06
C ILE A 13 1.10 -1.62 6.28
N LEU A 14 1.72 -1.06 7.31
CA LEU A 14 1.01 -0.61 8.51
C LEU A 14 0.63 0.86 8.33
N CYS A 15 -0.66 1.17 8.45
CA CYS A 15 -1.12 2.55 8.49
C CYS A 15 -0.58 3.20 9.76
N GLN A 16 0.26 4.22 9.62
CA GLN A 16 0.89 4.90 10.76
C GLN A 16 -0.12 5.71 11.60
N THR A 17 -1.30 6.00 11.05
CA THR A 17 -2.33 6.80 11.72
C THR A 17 -3.23 5.95 12.63
N CYS A 18 -3.71 4.81 12.15
CA CYS A 18 -4.65 3.96 12.92
C CYS A 18 -4.08 2.61 13.34
N GLY A 19 -2.87 2.26 12.90
CA GLY A 19 -2.23 0.98 13.21
C GLY A 19 -2.77 -0.22 12.43
N ALA A 20 -3.70 -0.01 11.49
CA ALA A 20 -4.24 -1.09 10.69
C ALA A 20 -3.18 -1.70 9.75
N LEU A 21 -3.13 -3.03 9.67
CA LEU A 21 -2.32 -3.73 8.69
C LEU A 21 -3.09 -3.84 7.37
N LEU A 22 -2.62 -3.12 6.36
CA LEU A 22 -3.23 -3.06 5.03
C LEU A 22 -2.57 -4.08 4.12
N GLU A 23 -3.38 -4.77 3.32
CA GLU A 23 -2.93 -5.67 2.27
C GLU A 23 -3.42 -5.12 0.92
N PHE A 24 -2.50 -4.87 -0.02
CA PHE A 24 -2.78 -4.19 -1.28
C PHE A 24 -1.99 -4.83 -2.44
N LYS A 25 -2.42 -4.55 -3.67
CA LYS A 25 -1.76 -4.93 -4.92
C LYS A 25 -1.32 -3.70 -5.70
N GLU A 26 -0.61 -3.91 -6.81
CA GLU A 26 -0.19 -2.80 -7.68
C GLU A 26 -1.37 -2.02 -8.26
N ASP A 27 -2.50 -2.68 -8.53
CA ASP A 27 -3.73 -2.02 -9.01
C ASP A 27 -4.34 -1.04 -7.99
N ASP A 28 -4.00 -1.19 -6.70
CA ASP A 28 -4.47 -0.30 -5.64
C ASP A 28 -3.59 0.95 -5.50
N LEU A 29 -2.39 0.97 -6.12
CA LEU A 29 -1.44 2.08 -6.01
C LEU A 29 -1.84 3.25 -6.89
N LYS A 30 -1.89 4.44 -6.31
CA LYS A 30 -1.98 5.71 -7.04
C LYS A 30 -0.60 6.35 -7.07
N THR A 31 -0.10 6.64 -8.27
CA THR A 31 1.15 7.42 -8.42
C THR A 31 0.78 8.89 -8.45
N VAL A 32 1.31 9.67 -7.52
CA VAL A 32 1.06 11.10 -7.36
C VAL A 32 2.36 11.85 -7.57
N GLN A 33 2.33 12.91 -8.37
CA GLN A 33 3.47 13.81 -8.56
C GLN A 33 3.50 14.81 -7.40
N THR A 34 4.55 14.77 -6.58
CA THR A 34 4.73 15.65 -5.40
C THR A 34 5.67 16.82 -5.69
N GLY A 35 6.45 16.76 -6.77
CA GLY A 35 7.39 17.81 -7.16
C GLY A 35 7.71 17.79 -8.66
N MET A 36 8.60 18.68 -9.09
CA MET A 36 8.93 18.87 -10.51
C MET A 36 9.43 17.58 -11.19
N ASN A 37 10.05 16.67 -10.43
CA ASN A 37 10.45 15.33 -10.86
C ASN A 37 10.29 14.29 -9.72
N GLU A 38 9.39 14.53 -8.77
CA GLU A 38 9.19 13.67 -7.60
C GLU A 38 7.83 12.98 -7.70
N TYR A 39 7.82 11.66 -7.51
CA TYR A 39 6.63 10.83 -7.59
C TYR A 39 6.59 9.90 -6.39
N GLU A 40 5.40 9.76 -5.82
CA GLU A 40 5.13 8.85 -4.72
C GLU A 40 4.02 7.87 -5.10
N GLN A 41 4.11 6.64 -4.62
CA GLN A 41 3.01 5.70 -4.67
C GLN A 41 2.22 5.80 -3.37
N GLN A 42 0.89 5.89 -3.47
CA GLN A 42 0.01 6.12 -2.35
C GLN A 42 -1.17 5.14 -2.42
N ILE A 43 -1.64 4.70 -1.25
CA ILE A 43 -2.88 3.93 -1.09
C ILE A 43 -3.77 4.60 -0.04
N GLU A 44 -5.07 4.36 -0.10
CA GLU A 44 -6.01 4.85 0.91
C GLU A 44 -6.23 3.78 1.97
N CYS A 45 -6.17 4.15 3.25
CA CYS A 45 -6.50 3.25 4.34
C CYS A 45 -8.02 3.09 4.45
N PRO A 46 -8.61 1.90 4.21
CA PRO A 46 -10.06 1.71 4.29
C PRO A 46 -10.60 1.82 5.73
N ALA A 47 -9.74 1.77 6.74
CA ALA A 47 -10.14 1.84 8.15
C ALA A 47 -10.31 3.28 8.66
N CYS A 48 -9.49 4.22 8.19
CA CYS A 48 -9.52 5.61 8.66
C CYS A 48 -9.60 6.66 7.54
N GLY A 49 -9.54 6.26 6.28
CA GLY A 49 -9.54 7.15 5.11
C GLY A 49 -8.20 7.85 4.84
N GLU A 50 -7.18 7.63 5.67
CA GLU A 50 -5.90 8.33 5.55
C GLU A 50 -5.09 7.82 4.36
N THR A 51 -4.36 8.72 3.70
CA THR A 51 -3.44 8.35 2.62
C THR A 51 -2.14 7.81 3.20
N VAL A 52 -1.76 6.61 2.76
CA VAL A 52 -0.53 5.93 3.17
C VAL A 52 0.44 5.92 2.00
N VAL A 53 1.59 6.55 2.16
CA VAL A 53 2.68 6.53 1.19
C VAL A 53 3.36 5.17 1.24
N VAL A 54 3.53 4.57 0.06
CA VAL A 54 4.14 3.26 -0.15
C VAL A 54 5.46 3.49 -0.87
N SER A 55 6.58 3.28 -0.17
CA SER A 55 7.94 3.36 -0.72
C SER A 55 8.45 2.00 -1.20
#